data_AF-A0A4C1WF33-F1
#
_entry.id   AF-A0A4C1WF33-F1
#
_cell.length_a   1.000
_cell.length_b   1.000
_cell.length_c   1.000
_cell.angle_alpha   90.00
_cell.angle_beta   90.00
_cell.angle_gamma   90.00
#
_symmetry.space_group_name_H-M   'P 1'
#
loop_
_entity.id
_entity.type
_entity.pdbx_description
1 polymer ?
#
loop_
_entity_poly.entity_id
_entity_poly.type
_entity_poly.pdbx_seq_one_letter_code
_entity_poly.pdbx_strand_id
1 'polypeptide(L)'
;MPKTRSKTAQRSSNGDTDQQQSSEGTTTEASSATTTTTTATTTTEGNTDRTTTTDTSTEKQSETPQAQTSEPVPVAPTDSADAPRPSEKEVNM
;
A
#
# COMPACT_ATOMS: atom_id res chain seq x y z
N MET A 1 -33.48 72.45 -11.42
CA MET A 1 -33.55 71.05 -11.92
C MET A 1 -32.31 70.30 -11.49
N PRO A 2 -32.43 69.06 -10.96
CA PRO A 2 -31.39 68.41 -10.18
C PRO A 2 -30.28 67.84 -11.08
N LYS A 3 -29.02 67.99 -10.65
CA LYS A 3 -27.87 67.23 -11.18
C LYS A 3 -27.76 65.93 -10.41
N THR A 4 -28.19 64.81 -10.98
CA THR A 4 -27.80 63.48 -10.50
C THR A 4 -27.46 62.62 -11.71
N ARG A 5 -26.15 62.52 -12.01
CA ARG A 5 -25.64 61.52 -12.96
C ARG A 5 -25.86 60.14 -12.33
N SER A 6 -26.66 59.31 -12.98
CA SER A 6 -26.76 57.88 -12.69
C SER A 6 -25.36 57.28 -12.66
N LYS A 7 -24.88 56.88 -11.47
CA LYS A 7 -23.76 55.97 -11.36
C LYS A 7 -24.28 54.58 -11.68
N THR A 8 -24.13 54.15 -12.94
CA THR A 8 -24.26 52.73 -13.27
C THR A 8 -23.08 52.03 -12.60
N ALA A 9 -23.31 51.41 -11.45
CA ALA A 9 -22.32 50.52 -10.85
C ALA A 9 -22.19 49.31 -11.77
N GLN A 10 -21.18 49.31 -12.64
CA GLN A 10 -20.77 48.10 -13.34
C GLN A 10 -20.21 47.14 -12.29
N ARG A 11 -21.06 46.25 -11.80
CA ARG A 11 -20.64 45.09 -11.02
C ARG A 11 -20.03 44.09 -12.00
N SER A 12 -18.75 44.27 -12.31
CA SER A 12 -17.93 43.17 -12.83
C SER A 12 -17.69 42.23 -11.66
N SER A 13 -18.60 41.29 -11.42
CA SER A 13 -18.27 40.12 -10.61
C SER A 13 -17.27 39.31 -11.43
N ASN A 14 -15.99 39.45 -11.13
CA ASN A 14 -15.02 38.42 -11.46
C ASN A 14 -15.41 37.26 -10.56
N GLY A 15 -16.33 36.42 -11.03
CA GLY A 15 -16.90 35.31 -10.27
C GLY A 15 -15.76 34.47 -9.72
N ASP A 16 -15.52 34.63 -8.43
CA ASP A 16 -14.79 33.64 -7.64
C ASP A 16 -15.65 32.39 -7.75
N THR A 17 -15.30 31.55 -8.71
CA THR A 17 -16.06 30.34 -8.97
C THR A 17 -15.63 29.39 -7.86
N ASP A 18 -16.50 29.21 -6.88
CA ASP A 18 -16.28 28.22 -5.83
C ASP A 18 -16.26 26.84 -6.50
N GLN A 19 -15.04 26.39 -6.81
CA GLN A 19 -14.77 25.05 -7.33
C GLN A 19 -14.76 24.12 -6.12
N GLN A 20 -15.86 23.39 -5.95
CA GLN A 20 -15.95 22.38 -4.89
C GLN A 20 -15.20 21.13 -5.37
N GLN A 21 -14.11 20.79 -4.70
CA GLN A 21 -13.35 19.58 -4.93
C GLN A 21 -13.55 18.62 -3.77
N SER A 22 -14.00 17.40 -4.05
CA SER A 22 -14.00 16.30 -3.10
C SER A 22 -13.11 15.18 -3.60
N SER A 23 -12.39 14.53 -2.69
CA SER A 23 -11.61 13.33 -3.01
C SER A 23 -11.76 12.31 -1.90
N GLU A 24 -11.98 11.06 -2.28
CA GLU A 24 -12.04 9.91 -1.39
C GLU A 24 -11.05 8.86 -1.89
N GLY A 25 -10.36 8.20 -0.98
CA GLY A 25 -9.32 7.22 -1.32
C GLY A 25 -9.45 5.93 -0.52
N THR A 26 -9.09 4.82 -1.15
CA THR A 26 -8.96 3.51 -0.51
C THR A 26 -7.56 2.95 -0.73
N THR A 27 -6.96 2.42 0.33
CA THR A 27 -5.67 1.74 0.27
C THR A 27 -5.90 0.26 0.58
N THR A 28 -5.40 -0.61 -0.30
CA THR A 28 -5.40 -2.06 -0.10
C THR A 28 -3.96 -2.53 -0.05
N GLU A 29 -3.59 -3.16 1.06
CA GLU A 29 -2.28 -3.77 1.25
C GLU A 29 -2.37 -5.27 1.00
N ALA A 30 -1.49 -5.78 0.14
CA ALA A 30 -1.23 -7.19 -0.06
C ALA A 30 0.25 -7.47 0.28
N SER A 31 0.60 -8.73 0.54
CA SER A 31 1.92 -9.13 1.05
C SER A 31 3.12 -8.58 0.28
N SER A 32 2.97 -8.30 -1.03
CA SER A 32 4.05 -7.82 -1.88
C SER A 32 3.72 -6.52 -2.62
N ALA A 33 2.56 -5.92 -2.37
CA ALA A 33 2.15 -4.70 -3.07
C ALA A 33 1.12 -3.88 -2.30
N THR A 34 1.26 -2.57 -2.37
CA THR A 34 0.27 -1.60 -1.89
C THR A 34 -0.43 -1.01 -3.09
N THR A 35 -1.77 -1.09 -3.12
CA THR A 35 -2.59 -0.47 -4.15
C THR A 35 -3.41 0.66 -3.54
N THR A 36 -3.30 1.86 -4.12
CA THR A 36 -4.05 3.04 -3.71
C THR A 36 -4.98 3.42 -4.85
N THR A 37 -6.27 3.58 -4.54
CA THR A 37 -7.28 4.11 -5.45
C THR A 37 -7.77 5.43 -4.92
N THR A 38 -7.71 6.48 -5.76
CA THR A 38 -8.19 7.83 -5.42
C THR A 38 -9.28 8.21 -6.39
N THR A 39 -10.44 8.59 -5.87
CA THR A 39 -11.54 9.15 -6.68
C THR A 39 -11.71 10.61 -6.32
N ALA A 40 -11.53 11.49 -7.30
CA ALA A 40 -11.76 12.92 -7.18
C ALA A 40 -13.01 13.31 -7.96
N THR A 41 -13.83 14.19 -7.38
CA THR A 41 -14.90 14.85 -8.12
C THR A 41 -14.75 16.36 -8.01
N THR A 42 -14.79 17.02 -9.16
CA THR A 42 -14.91 18.48 -9.26
C THR A 42 -16.32 18.84 -9.72
N THR A 43 -16.95 19.77 -9.01
CA THR A 43 -18.21 20.41 -9.43
C THR A 43 -17.98 21.92 -9.49
N THR A 44 -18.31 22.52 -10.62
CA THR A 44 -18.21 23.96 -10.84
C THR A 44 -19.56 24.61 -10.50
N GLU A 45 -19.58 25.59 -9.60
CA GLU A 45 -20.82 26.32 -9.30
C GLU A 45 -21.42 26.93 -10.57
N GLY A 46 -22.73 26.78 -10.75
CA GLY A 46 -23.44 27.26 -11.95
C GLY A 46 -23.28 26.37 -13.18
N ASN A 47 -22.51 25.28 -13.10
CA ASN A 47 -22.49 24.21 -14.09
C ASN A 47 -23.17 22.94 -13.53
N THR A 48 -24.01 22.30 -14.34
CA THR A 48 -24.58 20.97 -14.02
C THR A 48 -23.57 19.84 -14.28
N ASP A 49 -22.55 20.10 -15.10
CA ASP A 49 -21.52 19.12 -15.40
C ASP A 49 -20.70 18.80 -14.15
N ARG A 50 -20.57 17.50 -13.91
CA ARG A 50 -19.75 16.93 -12.84
C ARG A 50 -18.63 16.14 -13.49
N THR A 51 -17.39 16.43 -13.10
CA THR A 51 -16.24 15.65 -13.56
C THR A 51 -15.75 14.76 -12.45
N THR A 52 -15.68 13.46 -12.70
CA THR A 52 -15.12 12.47 -11.77
C THR A 52 -13.90 11.81 -12.42
N THR A 53 -12.79 11.79 -11.68
CA THR A 53 -11.54 11.12 -12.06
C THR A 53 -11.24 10.04 -11.04
N THR A 54 -10.89 8.85 -11.52
CA THR A 54 -10.44 7.74 -10.67
C THR A 54 -9.04 7.35 -11.09
N ASP A 55 -8.10 7.47 -10.16
CA ASP A 55 -6.70 7.10 -10.33
C ASP A 55 -6.40 5.84 -9.50
N THR A 56 -5.65 4.91 -10.07
CA THR A 56 -5.21 3.68 -9.39
C THR A 56 -3.70 3.54 -9.55
N SER A 57 -3.01 3.39 -8.42
CA SER A 57 -1.56 3.22 -8.37
C SER A 57 -1.21 1.98 -7.57
N THR A 58 -0.29 1.16 -8.08
CA THR A 58 0.22 -0.02 -7.38
C THR A 58 1.72 0.09 -7.20
N GLU A 59 2.16 0.07 -5.95
CA GLU A 59 3.56 0.02 -5.57
C GLU A 59 3.92 -1.40 -5.16
N LYS A 60 4.89 -2.02 -5.85
CA LYS A 60 5.42 -3.33 -5.43
C LYS A 60 6.49 -3.11 -4.37
N GLN A 61 6.34 -3.79 -3.24
CA GLN A 61 7.40 -3.90 -2.26
C GLN A 61 8.49 -4.79 -2.87
N SER A 62 9.69 -4.24 -3.06
CA SER A 62 10.83 -5.05 -3.50
C SER A 62 11.10 -6.11 -2.45
N GLU A 63 10.81 -7.37 -2.75
CA GLU A 63 11.23 -8.48 -1.92
C GLU A 63 12.76 -8.49 -1.93
N THR A 64 13.37 -8.18 -0.79
CA THR A 64 14.80 -8.42 -0.63
C THR A 64 15.03 -9.90 -0.90
N PRO A 65 15.98 -10.29 -1.78
CA PRO A 65 16.31 -11.70 -1.93
C PRO A 65 16.69 -12.19 -0.53
N GLN A 66 15.85 -13.04 0.08
CA GLN A 66 16.24 -13.70 1.30
C GLN A 66 17.56 -14.38 0.99
N ALA A 67 18.62 -13.96 1.69
CA ALA A 67 19.91 -14.61 1.59
C ALA A 67 19.62 -16.11 1.73
N GLN A 68 19.96 -16.89 0.71
CA GLN A 68 19.67 -18.32 0.71
C GLN A 68 20.31 -18.91 1.96
N THR A 69 19.48 -19.16 2.98
CA THR A 69 19.90 -19.90 4.15
C THR A 69 20.04 -21.33 3.67
N SER A 70 21.27 -21.81 3.55
CA SER A 70 21.54 -23.21 3.26
C SER A 70 20.66 -24.07 4.18
N GLU A 71 19.71 -24.80 3.59
CA GLU A 71 18.87 -25.70 4.37
C GLU A 71 19.77 -26.73 5.08
N PRO A 72 19.45 -27.13 6.33
CA PRO A 72 20.25 -28.11 7.04
C PRO A 72 20.21 -29.43 6.27
N VAL A 73 21.38 -30.02 6.03
CA VAL A 73 21.50 -31.32 5.37
C VAL A 73 20.76 -32.36 6.22
N PRO A 74 19.78 -33.09 5.66
CA PRO A 74 19.06 -34.11 6.41
C PRO A 74 20.04 -35.22 6.82
N VAL A 75 20.16 -35.45 8.13
CA VAL A 75 21.00 -36.51 8.70
C VAL A 75 20.18 -37.80 8.69
N ALA A 76 20.68 -38.82 7.98
CA ALA A 76 20.07 -40.14 8.01
C ALA A 76 20.29 -40.80 9.39
N PRO A 77 19.32 -41.58 9.91
CA PRO A 77 19.52 -42.33 11.14
C PRO A 77 20.64 -43.36 10.94
N THR A 78 21.70 -43.24 11.74
CA THR A 78 22.79 -44.22 11.79
C THR A 78 22.37 -45.38 12.67
N ASP A 79 22.36 -46.59 12.13
CA ASP A 79 22.26 -47.83 12.92
C ASP A 79 23.60 -48.05 13.63
N SER A 80 23.76 -47.44 14.80
CA SER A 80 24.90 -47.67 15.67
C SER A 80 24.76 -49.06 16.28
N ALA A 81 25.47 -50.04 15.72
CA ALA A 81 25.56 -51.36 16.33
C ALA A 81 26.06 -51.25 17.78
N ASP A 82 25.32 -51.83 18.72
CA ASP A 82 25.66 -51.92 20.15
C ASP A 82 27.10 -52.44 20.28
N ALA A 83 27.96 -51.65 20.92
CA ALA A 83 29.36 -52.04 21.09
C ALA A 83 29.43 -53.38 21.83
N PRO A 84 30.32 -54.31 21.44
CA PRO A 84 30.41 -55.60 22.11
C PRO A 84 30.72 -55.39 23.59
N ARG A 85 29.90 -55.97 24.47
CA ARG A 85 30.11 -55.91 25.93
C ARG A 85 31.50 -56.46 26.25
N PRO A 86 32.26 -55.81 27.15
CA PRO A 86 33.56 -56.31 27.55
C PRO A 86 33.41 -57.70 28.18
N SER A 87 34.22 -58.66 27.75
CA SER A 87 34.19 -60.02 28.27
C SER A 87 34.60 -60.04 29.74
N GLU A 88 33.78 -60.66 30.58
CA GLU A 88 34.12 -60.93 31.97
C GLU A 88 35.28 -61.93 32.00
N LYS A 89 36.43 -61.48 32.50
CA LYS A 89 37.60 -62.34 32.71
C LYS A 89 37.33 -63.21 33.93
N GLU A 90 36.96 -64.48 33.74
CA GLU A 90 36.97 -65.46 34.83
C GLU A 90 38.39 -65.55 35.39
N VAL A 91 38.56 -65.08 36.63
CA VAL A 91 39.78 -65.28 37.42
C VAL A 91 39.64 -66.63 38.11
N ASN A 92 40.16 -67.69 37.49
CA ASN A 92 40.35 -68.96 38.17
C ASN A 92 41.56 -68.84 39.12
N MET A 93 41.32 -69.15 40.40
CA MET A 93 42.35 -69.32 41.44
C MET A 93 43.04 -70.68 41.32
#